data_AF-A0A382JDE5-F1
#
_entry.id   AF-A0A382JDE5-F1
#
_cell.length_a   1.000
_cell.length_b   1.000
_cell.length_c   1.000
_cell.angle_alpha   90.00
_cell.angle_beta   90.00
_cell.angle_gamma   90.00
#
_symmetry.space_group_name_H-M   'P 1'
#
loop_
_entity.id
_entity.type
_entity.pdbx_description
1 polymer ?
#
loop_
_entity_poly.entity_id
_entity_poly.type
_entity_poly.pdbx_seq_one_letter_code
_entity_poly.pdbx_strand_id
1 'polypeptide(L)'
;KVMQSKFSESTSISSAQLGGLRVAAKIMDKTKSEDASEIFELMRSMDDELVMAIEDNMFDFENLIDLADRDIQTMINNFDEEEIRTALKGAEEILVEKFKGNMSKNKAEMFQDEMDMMPPLAISVVDTARKSIIRQARKLQDKGELILASPEGGDFV
;
A
#
# COMPACT_ATOMS: atom_id res chain seq x y z
N LYS A 1 -20.34 37.21 14.03
CA LYS A 1 -20.97 36.09 14.76
C LYS A 1 -21.94 35.24 13.93
N VAL A 2 -22.56 35.75 12.87
CA VAL A 2 -23.40 34.94 11.94
C VAL A 2 -22.56 34.06 10.99
N MET A 3 -21.36 34.51 10.63
CA MET A 3 -20.44 33.79 9.73
C MET A 3 -19.86 32.51 10.36
N GLN A 4 -19.58 32.48 11.67
CA GLN A 4 -19.13 31.27 12.38
C GLN A 4 -20.25 30.23 12.49
N SER A 5 -21.49 30.66 12.75
CA SER A 5 -22.64 29.76 12.86
C SER A 5 -23.01 29.13 11.51
N LYS A 6 -22.90 29.88 10.40
CA LYS A 6 -23.13 29.34 9.06
C LYS A 6 -22.02 28.41 8.56
N PHE A 7 -20.79 28.57 9.07
CA PHE A 7 -19.70 27.64 8.80
C PHE A 7 -19.94 26.31 9.53
N SER A 8 -20.23 26.35 10.83
CA SER A 8 -20.47 25.14 11.66
C SER A 8 -21.67 24.29 11.22
N GLU A 9 -22.74 24.87 10.67
CA GLU A 9 -23.89 24.12 10.13
C GLU A 9 -23.58 23.42 8.79
N SER A 10 -22.61 23.91 8.02
CA SER A 10 -22.20 23.33 6.72
C SER A 10 -21.07 22.30 6.83
N THR A 11 -20.34 22.27 7.95
CA THR A 11 -19.18 21.40 8.16
C THR A 11 -19.53 20.02 8.74
N SER A 12 -20.74 19.83 9.26
CA SER A 12 -21.16 18.59 9.94
C SER A 12 -21.70 17.49 9.01
N ILE A 13 -21.88 17.75 7.71
CA ILE A 13 -22.40 16.75 6.76
C ILE A 13 -21.35 16.27 5.72
N SER A 14 -20.14 16.84 5.66
CA SER A 14 -19.14 16.38 4.67
C SER A 14 -17.66 16.51 5.07
N SER A 15 -17.32 16.84 6.31
CA SER A 15 -15.92 16.81 6.77
C SER A 15 -15.38 15.38 6.93
N ALA A 16 -16.24 14.40 7.23
CA ALA A 16 -15.87 12.98 7.25
C ALA A 16 -15.67 12.37 5.84
N GLN A 17 -16.11 13.06 4.77
CA GLN A 17 -16.17 12.49 3.42
C GLN A 17 -15.28 13.23 2.40
N LEU A 18 -14.74 14.39 2.77
CA LEU A 18 -13.71 15.12 2.02
C LEU A 18 -12.36 14.95 2.73
N GLY A 19 -11.64 13.89 2.37
CA GLY A 19 -10.18 13.84 2.51
C GLY A 19 -9.60 13.64 3.92
N GLY A 20 -9.96 12.53 4.59
CA GLY A 20 -9.30 12.06 5.81
C GLY A 20 -7.92 11.43 5.57
N LEU A 21 -7.60 10.36 6.31
CA LEU A 21 -6.32 9.62 6.30
C LEU A 21 -5.67 9.44 4.91
N ARG A 22 -6.47 9.15 3.88
CA ARG A 22 -5.98 8.96 2.51
C ARG A 22 -5.43 10.23 1.86
N VAL A 23 -5.99 11.40 2.16
CA VAL A 23 -5.46 12.68 1.67
C VAL A 23 -4.24 13.08 2.48
N ALA A 24 -4.24 12.85 3.80
CA ALA A 24 -3.04 13.01 4.61
C ALA A 24 -1.89 12.15 4.06
N ALA A 25 -2.14 10.86 3.80
CA ALA A 25 -1.17 9.96 3.21
C ALA A 25 -0.64 10.45 1.86
N LYS A 26 -1.53 10.86 0.94
CA LYS A 26 -1.12 11.44 -0.36
C LYS A 26 -0.28 12.72 -0.22
N ILE A 27 -0.54 13.54 0.80
CA ILE A 27 0.28 14.73 1.06
C ILE A 27 1.65 14.29 1.60
N MET A 28 1.68 13.33 2.54
CA MET A 28 2.92 12.79 3.08
C MET A 28 3.77 12.13 2.01
N ASP A 29 3.17 11.38 1.07
CA ASP A 29 3.86 10.75 -0.07
C ASP A 29 4.54 11.75 -1.01
N LYS A 30 4.07 13.00 -1.03
CA LYS A 30 4.62 14.09 -1.86
C LYS A 30 5.49 15.05 -1.06
N THR A 31 5.62 14.83 0.24
CA THR A 31 6.49 15.62 1.11
C THR A 31 7.93 15.08 1.00
N LYS A 32 8.92 15.97 1.13
CA LYS A 32 10.33 15.54 1.10
C LYS A 32 10.60 14.58 2.26
N SER A 33 11.43 13.57 2.02
CA SER A 33 11.72 12.51 2.99
C SER A 33 12.16 13.07 4.35
N GLU A 34 13.07 14.05 4.38
CA GLU A 34 13.54 14.70 5.63
C GLU A 34 12.40 15.37 6.42
N ASP A 35 11.56 16.16 5.75
CA ASP A 35 10.44 16.87 6.38
C ASP A 35 9.35 15.88 6.84
N ALA A 36 9.11 14.82 6.06
CA ALA A 36 8.12 13.79 6.38
C ALA A 36 8.50 12.99 7.64
N SER A 37 9.80 12.66 7.80
CA SER A 37 10.30 11.97 8.99
C SER A 37 10.13 12.79 10.26
N GLU A 38 10.48 14.09 10.24
CA GLU A 38 10.29 14.97 11.40
C GLU A 38 8.81 15.12 11.77
N ILE A 39 7.94 15.26 10.76
CA ILE A 39 6.49 15.33 10.95
C ILE A 39 5.95 14.04 11.57
N PHE A 40 6.38 12.87 11.11
CA PHE A 40 5.95 11.59 11.69
C PHE A 40 6.47 11.39 13.11
N GLU A 41 7.71 11.77 13.42
CA GLU A 41 8.25 11.68 14.78
C GLU A 41 7.43 12.53 15.77
N LEU A 42 7.10 13.76 15.38
CA LEU A 42 6.24 14.64 16.18
C LEU A 42 4.83 14.06 16.32
N MET A 43 4.23 13.54 15.24
CA MET A 43 2.88 12.97 15.29
C MET A 43 2.81 11.69 16.12
N ARG A 44 3.82 10.81 16.06
CA ARG A 44 3.89 9.58 16.87
C ARG A 44 3.88 9.87 18.37
N SER A 45 4.48 10.99 18.78
CA SER A 45 4.46 11.44 20.18
C SER A 45 3.07 11.84 20.68
N MET A 46 2.15 12.17 19.77
CA MET A 46 0.78 12.61 20.06
C MET A 46 -0.23 11.47 19.88
N ASP A 47 -0.15 10.75 18.77
CA ASP A 47 -1.09 9.71 18.38
C ASP A 47 -0.43 8.72 17.39
N ASP A 48 0.09 7.62 17.92
CA ASP A 48 0.74 6.56 17.12
C ASP A 48 -0.28 5.81 16.24
N GLU A 49 -1.52 5.62 16.70
CA GLU A 49 -2.57 4.97 15.91
C GLU A 49 -2.92 5.79 14.66
N LEU A 50 -2.94 7.12 14.77
CA LEU A 50 -3.16 8.02 13.65
C LEU A 50 -2.01 7.94 12.62
N VAL A 51 -0.77 7.91 13.09
CA VAL A 51 0.40 7.80 12.20
C VAL A 51 0.37 6.47 11.45
N MET A 52 0.14 5.36 12.15
CA MET A 52 0.02 4.04 11.52
C MET A 52 -1.11 4.05 10.47
N ALA A 53 -2.24 4.70 10.76
CA ALA A 53 -3.34 4.79 9.83
C ALA A 53 -3.02 5.66 8.60
N ILE A 54 -2.16 6.67 8.72
CA ILE A 54 -1.67 7.48 7.59
C ILE A 54 -0.67 6.66 6.77
N GLU A 55 0.32 6.05 7.41
CA GLU A 55 1.32 5.19 6.77
C GLU A 55 0.66 4.02 6.01
N ASP A 56 -0.40 3.42 6.55
CA ASP A 56 -1.20 2.37 5.89
C ASP A 56 -1.84 2.83 4.58
N ASN A 57 -2.01 4.14 4.37
CA ASN A 57 -2.59 4.71 3.16
C ASN A 57 -1.55 5.34 2.21
N MET A 58 -0.24 5.28 2.53
CA MET A 58 0.84 5.89 1.75
C MET A 58 1.36 5.01 0.60
N PHE A 59 1.39 3.70 0.80
CA PHE A 59 1.91 2.78 -0.22
C PHE A 59 0.76 2.09 -0.95
N ASP A 60 0.51 2.55 -2.18
CA ASP A 60 -0.46 1.92 -3.08
C ASP A 60 0.08 0.59 -3.60
N PHE A 61 -0.79 -0.42 -3.73
CA PHE A 61 -0.42 -1.75 -4.22
C PHE A 61 0.22 -1.72 -5.61
N GLU A 62 -0.19 -0.79 -6.47
CA GLU A 62 0.34 -0.66 -7.82
C GLU A 62 1.83 -0.25 -7.84
N ASN A 63 2.31 0.42 -6.80
CA ASN A 63 3.72 0.83 -6.68
C ASN A 63 4.67 -0.37 -6.48
N LEU A 64 4.14 -1.58 -6.26
CA LEU A 64 4.95 -2.80 -6.22
C LEU A 64 5.70 -3.03 -7.53
N ILE A 65 5.25 -2.45 -8.65
CA ILE A 65 5.94 -2.56 -9.93
C ILE A 65 7.36 -1.97 -9.91
N ASP A 66 7.57 -0.93 -9.10
CA ASP A 66 8.83 -0.19 -9.02
C ASP A 66 9.86 -0.87 -8.12
N LEU A 67 9.48 -1.95 -7.42
CA LEU A 67 10.40 -2.70 -6.57
C LEU A 67 11.46 -3.43 -7.37
N ALA A 68 12.63 -3.58 -6.77
CA ALA A 68 13.68 -4.41 -7.34
C ALA A 68 13.23 -5.88 -7.35
N ASP A 69 13.74 -6.63 -8.33
CA ASP A 69 13.41 -8.05 -8.51
C ASP A 69 13.71 -8.88 -7.26
N ARG A 70 14.78 -8.55 -6.54
CA ARG A 70 15.13 -9.19 -5.26
C ARG A 70 14.02 -9.03 -4.22
N ASP A 71 13.41 -7.84 -4.13
CA ASP A 71 12.38 -7.55 -3.14
C ASP A 71 11.06 -8.25 -3.50
N ILE A 72 10.71 -8.30 -4.79
CA ILE A 72 9.59 -9.12 -5.29
C ILE A 72 9.82 -10.61 -4.99
N GLN A 73 11.02 -11.12 -5.19
CA GLN A 73 11.37 -12.50 -4.83
C GLN A 73 11.24 -12.74 -3.33
N THR A 74 11.66 -11.78 -2.49
CA THR A 74 11.45 -11.85 -1.04
C THR A 74 9.97 -11.97 -0.71
N MET A 75 9.10 -11.18 -1.35
CA MET A 75 7.64 -11.28 -1.16
C MET A 75 7.10 -12.65 -1.56
N ILE A 76 7.47 -13.14 -2.76
CA ILE A 76 7.02 -14.44 -3.30
C ILE A 76 7.41 -15.60 -2.37
N ASN A 77 8.55 -15.50 -1.68
CA ASN A 77 9.05 -16.56 -0.80
C ASN A 77 8.49 -16.49 0.63
N ASN A 78 7.99 -15.33 1.07
CA ASN A 78 7.53 -15.13 2.45
C ASN A 78 6.02 -15.06 2.60
N PHE A 79 5.28 -14.77 1.54
CA PHE A 79 3.83 -14.57 1.59
C PHE A 79 3.07 -15.80 1.06
N ASP A 80 1.79 -15.90 1.42
CA ASP A 80 0.92 -16.95 0.91
C ASP A 80 0.68 -16.75 -0.60
N GLU A 81 0.87 -17.82 -1.37
CA GLU A 81 0.71 -17.79 -2.82
C GLU A 81 -0.74 -17.51 -3.24
N GLU A 82 -1.72 -18.00 -2.48
CA GLU A 82 -3.14 -17.72 -2.72
C GLU A 82 -3.47 -16.25 -2.46
N GLU A 83 -2.84 -15.64 -1.45
CA GLU A 83 -2.99 -14.23 -1.14
C GLU A 83 -2.40 -13.35 -2.25
N ILE A 84 -1.22 -13.70 -2.78
CA ILE A 84 -0.61 -13.01 -3.92
C ILE A 84 -1.52 -13.11 -5.15
N ARG A 85 -2.03 -14.31 -5.50
CA ARG A 85 -2.97 -14.47 -6.62
C ARG A 85 -4.23 -13.63 -6.44
N THR A 86 -4.79 -13.63 -5.23
CA THR A 86 -5.99 -12.84 -4.88
C THR A 86 -5.74 -11.35 -5.03
N ALA A 87 -4.60 -10.84 -4.58
CA ALA A 87 -4.25 -9.42 -4.67
C ALA A 87 -3.96 -8.96 -6.11
N LEU A 88 -3.37 -9.83 -6.93
CA LEU A 88 -3.07 -9.57 -8.34
C LEU A 88 -4.29 -9.71 -9.25
N LYS A 89 -5.43 -10.24 -8.77
CA LYS A 89 -6.65 -10.34 -9.57
C LYS A 89 -7.13 -8.94 -9.96
N GLY A 90 -7.12 -8.65 -11.25
CA GLY A 90 -7.52 -7.34 -11.79
C GLY A 90 -6.49 -6.22 -11.56
N ALA A 91 -5.24 -6.56 -11.26
CA ALA A 91 -4.11 -5.63 -11.35
C ALA A 91 -3.71 -5.39 -12.82
N GLU A 92 -2.88 -4.38 -13.07
CA GLU A 92 -2.33 -4.16 -14.41
C GLU A 92 -1.45 -5.33 -14.85
N GLU A 93 -1.49 -5.67 -16.14
CA GLU A 93 -0.75 -6.81 -16.71
C GLU A 93 0.75 -6.71 -16.43
N ILE A 94 1.30 -5.50 -16.47
CA ILE A 94 2.71 -5.22 -16.17
C ILE A 94 3.10 -5.62 -14.73
N LEU A 95 2.21 -5.46 -13.76
CA LEU A 95 2.46 -5.86 -12.37
C LEU A 95 2.36 -7.39 -12.22
N VAL A 96 1.39 -8.02 -12.89
CA VAL A 96 1.27 -9.48 -12.90
C VAL A 96 2.52 -10.13 -13.51
N GLU A 97 3.00 -9.60 -14.63
CA GLU A 97 4.22 -10.06 -15.29
C GLU A 97 5.48 -9.81 -14.44
N LYS A 98 5.54 -8.71 -13.69
CA LYS A 98 6.63 -8.45 -12.73
C LYS A 98 6.73 -9.55 -11.67
N PHE A 99 5.61 -9.99 -11.11
CA PHE A 99 5.57 -11.11 -10.16
C PHE A 99 5.94 -12.43 -10.82
N LYS A 100 5.35 -12.75 -11.97
CA LYS A 100 5.63 -14.00 -12.71
C LYS A 100 7.09 -14.09 -13.17
N GLY A 101 7.66 -12.99 -13.65
CA GLY A 101 9.06 -12.90 -14.07
C GLY A 101 10.05 -13.16 -12.94
N ASN A 102 9.62 -13.02 -11.68
CA ASN A 102 10.39 -13.33 -10.49
C ASN A 102 10.15 -14.75 -9.95
N MET A 103 9.38 -15.58 -10.66
CA MET A 103 9.16 -16.99 -10.36
C MET A 103 9.96 -17.89 -11.30
N SER A 104 10.14 -19.17 -10.92
CA SER A 104 10.61 -20.17 -11.87
C SER A 104 9.56 -20.40 -12.96
N LYS A 105 9.98 -20.80 -14.16
CA LYS A 105 9.06 -21.01 -15.31
C LYS A 105 7.86 -21.89 -14.95
N ASN A 106 8.10 -23.03 -14.32
CA ASN A 106 7.04 -23.95 -13.90
C ASN A 106 6.11 -23.31 -12.86
N LYS A 107 6.66 -22.54 -11.91
CA LYS A 107 5.86 -21.86 -10.88
C LYS A 107 5.01 -20.74 -11.51
N ALA A 108 5.56 -19.96 -12.44
CA ALA A 108 4.83 -18.92 -13.15
C ALA A 108 3.67 -19.49 -14.00
N GLU A 109 3.87 -20.64 -14.66
CA GLU A 109 2.83 -21.34 -15.41
C GLU A 109 1.70 -21.81 -14.48
N MET A 110 2.03 -22.50 -13.38
CA MET A 110 1.04 -22.92 -12.38
C MET A 110 0.29 -21.74 -11.75
N PHE A 111 1.00 -20.67 -11.43
CA PHE A 111 0.43 -19.46 -10.85
C PHE A 111 -0.59 -18.81 -11.79
N GLN A 112 -0.27 -18.73 -13.08
CA GLN A 112 -1.18 -18.22 -14.12
C GLN A 112 -2.42 -19.11 -14.27
N ASP A 113 -2.23 -20.43 -14.39
CA ASP A 113 -3.33 -21.37 -14.52
C ASP A 113 -4.30 -21.27 -13.33
N GLU A 114 -3.76 -21.17 -12.11
CA GLU A 114 -4.56 -21.00 -10.91
C GLU A 114 -5.32 -19.66 -10.90
N MET A 115 -4.68 -18.56 -11.30
CA MET A 115 -5.35 -17.25 -11.44
C MET A 115 -6.50 -17.27 -12.45
N ASP A 116 -6.35 -18.00 -13.55
CA ASP A 116 -7.36 -18.13 -14.60
C ASP A 116 -8.54 -19.01 -14.15
N MET A 117 -8.28 -20.00 -13.28
CA MET A 117 -9.31 -20.81 -12.64
C MET A 117 -10.04 -20.10 -11.50
N MET A 118 -9.51 -18.98 -10.98
CA MET A 118 -10.16 -18.25 -9.88
C MET A 118 -11.52 -17.70 -10.33
N PRO A 119 -12.59 -17.93 -9.55
CA PRO A 119 -13.88 -17.32 -9.80
C PRO A 119 -13.81 -15.78 -9.64
N PRO A 120 -14.79 -15.03 -10.16
CA PRO A 120 -14.89 -13.61 -9.89
C PRO A 120 -14.91 -13.33 -8.39
N LEU A 121 -13.98 -12.50 -7.92
CA LEU A 121 -13.87 -12.12 -6.52
C LEU A 121 -14.55 -10.78 -6.28
N ALA A 122 -15.12 -10.61 -5.08
CA ALA A 122 -15.59 -9.31 -4.64
C ALA A 122 -14.39 -8.35 -4.49
N ILE A 123 -14.56 -7.10 -4.89
CA ILE A 123 -13.51 -6.06 -4.80
C ILE A 123 -13.00 -5.94 -3.36
N SER A 124 -13.86 -6.10 -2.36
CA SER A 124 -13.47 -6.07 -0.94
C SER A 124 -12.48 -7.17 -0.54
N VAL A 125 -12.55 -8.34 -1.16
CA VAL A 125 -11.62 -9.45 -0.93
C VAL A 125 -10.25 -9.11 -1.51
N VAL A 126 -10.24 -8.59 -2.75
CA VAL A 126 -9.01 -8.14 -3.42
C VAL A 126 -8.36 -7.01 -2.64
N ASP A 127 -9.12 -6.00 -2.20
CA ASP A 127 -8.61 -4.88 -1.40
C ASP A 127 -8.04 -5.35 -0.05
N THR A 128 -8.66 -6.36 0.56
CA THR A 128 -8.17 -6.94 1.82
C THR A 128 -6.83 -7.64 1.61
N ALA A 129 -6.71 -8.44 0.55
CA ALA A 129 -5.45 -9.12 0.19
C ALA A 129 -4.35 -8.10 -0.13
N ARG A 130 -4.64 -7.07 -0.93
CA ARG A 130 -3.70 -5.99 -1.26
C ARG A 130 -3.17 -5.29 -0.02
N LYS A 131 -4.06 -4.87 0.89
CA LYS A 131 -3.67 -4.25 2.18
C LYS A 131 -2.83 -5.19 3.03
N SER A 132 -3.20 -6.46 3.08
CA SER A 132 -2.45 -7.47 3.84
C SER A 132 -1.04 -7.66 3.29
N ILE A 133 -0.86 -7.71 1.97
CA ILE A 133 0.45 -7.77 1.31
C ILE A 133 1.29 -6.55 1.65
N ILE A 134 0.75 -5.33 1.56
CA ILE A 134 1.49 -4.11 1.89
C ILE A 134 1.92 -4.12 3.36
N ARG A 135 1.02 -4.50 4.27
CA ARG A 135 1.35 -4.62 5.71
C ARG A 135 2.44 -5.65 5.97
N GLN A 136 2.44 -6.78 5.26
CA GLN A 136 3.50 -7.79 5.38
C GLN A 136 4.82 -7.27 4.83
N ALA A 137 4.80 -6.58 3.69
CA ALA A 137 5.98 -5.99 3.09
C ALA A 137 6.62 -4.93 4.00
N ARG A 138 5.81 -4.10 4.67
CA ARG A 138 6.29 -3.17 5.72
C ARG A 138 7.00 -3.89 6.85
N LYS A 139 6.42 -4.97 7.37
CA LYS A 139 7.09 -5.78 8.42
C LYS A 139 8.42 -6.38 7.98
N LEU A 140 8.58 -6.68 6.69
CA LEU A 140 9.86 -7.13 6.13
C LEU A 140 10.83 -5.96 5.95
N GLN A 141 10.33 -4.76 5.61
CA GLN A 141 11.12 -3.54 5.57
C GLN A 141 11.67 -3.15 6.94
N ASP A 142 10.83 -3.19 7.99
CA ASP A 142 11.26 -2.89 9.37
C ASP A 142 12.38 -3.82 9.84
N LYS A 143 12.50 -5.01 9.23
CA LYS A 143 13.57 -5.99 9.48
C LYS A 143 14.78 -5.84 8.56
N GLY A 144 14.72 -4.93 7.58
CA GLY A 144 15.73 -4.74 6.55
C GLY A 144 15.79 -5.87 5.49
N GLU A 145 14.74 -6.69 5.39
CA GLU A 145 14.66 -7.83 4.46
C GLU A 145 14.09 -7.44 3.09
N LEU A 146 13.37 -6.31 3.03
CA LEU A 146 12.69 -5.80 1.84
C LEU A 146 12.82 -4.27 1.80
N ILE A 147 12.95 -3.68 0.62
CA ILE A 147 12.94 -2.21 0.47
C ILE A 147 11.69 -1.80 -0.32
N LEU A 148 10.76 -1.06 0.30
CA LEU A 148 9.66 -0.41 -0.42
C LEU A 148 10.12 0.96 -0.89
N ALA A 149 10.79 1.03 -2.05
CA ALA A 149 11.17 2.30 -2.64
C ALA A 149 9.94 3.02 -3.22
N SER A 150 9.76 4.29 -2.87
CA SER A 150 8.82 5.18 -3.57
C SER A 150 9.49 5.69 -4.87
N PRO A 151 8.73 6.02 -5.93
CA PRO A 151 9.28 6.38 -7.25
C PRO A 151 10.25 7.57 -7.27
N GLU A 152 10.34 8.34 -6.19
CA GLU A 152 11.28 9.45 -6.03
C GLU A 152 12.22 9.23 -4.84
N GLY A 153 13.13 8.26 -4.94
CA GLY A 153 14.47 8.31 -4.34
C GLY A 153 14.60 8.60 -2.84
N GLY A 154 13.55 8.44 -2.05
CA GLY A 154 13.58 8.58 -0.60
C GLY A 154 13.73 7.22 0.02
N ASP A 155 14.94 6.92 0.47
CA ASP A 155 15.18 5.91 1.49
C ASP A 155 14.25 6.23 2.67
N PHE A 156 13.40 5.29 3.08
CA PHE A 156 12.68 5.41 4.34
C PHE A 156 13.14 4.28 5.24
N VAL A 157 13.80 4.70 6.32
CA VAL A 157 14.22 3.92 7.49
C VAL A 157 13.01 3.33 8.19
#